data_AF-A0A970K7R3-F1
#
_entry.id   AF-A0A970K7R3-F1
#
_cell.length_a   1.000
_cell.length_b   1.000
_cell.length_c   1.000
_cell.angle_alpha   90.00
_cell.angle_beta   90.00
_cell.angle_gamma   90.00
#
_symmetry.space_group_name_H-M   'P 1'
#
loop_
_entity.id
_entity.type
_entity.pdbx_description
1 polymer ?
#
loop_
_entity_poly.entity_id
_entity_poly.type
_entity_poly.pdbx_seq_one_letter_code
_entity_poly.pdbx_strand_id
1 'polypeptide(L)'
;MEIFQNNLVAFLTVILGILIFLKFCTWAKKFQLSAGIKKIIYILTGVGLIGFNVYYSMGNKAIGASGDYGVATNALLVSLIWVFIFAFALMAETKSE
;
A
#
# COMPACT_ATOMS: atom_id res chain seq x y z
N MET A 1 15.54 2.15 -20.20
CA MET A 1 15.74 2.34 -18.75
C MET A 1 16.36 3.70 -18.40
N GLU A 2 16.67 4.56 -19.38
CA GLU A 2 17.22 5.91 -19.13
C GLU A 2 16.16 6.95 -18.74
N ILE A 3 14.93 6.81 -19.25
CA ILE A 3 13.81 7.73 -18.95
C ILE A 3 13.48 7.80 -17.45
N PHE A 4 13.62 6.69 -16.72
CA PHE A 4 13.34 6.63 -15.27
C PHE A 4 14.48 7.18 -14.39
N GLN A 5 15.66 7.47 -14.96
CA GLN A 5 16.75 8.16 -14.25
C GLN A 5 16.62 9.69 -14.32
N ASN A 6 15.67 10.20 -15.10
CA ASN A 6 15.36 11.62 -15.15
C ASN A 6 14.49 12.01 -13.95
N ASN A 7 15.00 12.90 -13.09
CA ASN A 7 14.31 13.38 -11.89
C ASN A 7 12.90 13.93 -12.17
N LEU A 8 12.70 14.60 -13.31
CA LEU A 8 11.38 15.10 -13.70
C LEU A 8 10.42 13.95 -14.00
N VAL A 9 10.87 12.93 -14.74
CA VAL A 9 10.04 11.77 -15.06
C VAL A 9 9.71 10.97 -13.79
N ALA A 10 10.68 10.76 -12.90
CA ALA A 10 10.43 10.12 -11.61
C ALA A 10 9.38 10.88 -10.80
N PHE A 11 9.51 12.20 -10.71
CA PHE A 11 8.54 13.07 -10.04
C PHE A 11 7.14 12.99 -10.66
N LEU A 12 7.04 13.07 -12.00
CA LEU A 12 5.77 12.93 -12.71
C LEU A 12 5.14 11.54 -12.53
N THR A 13 5.96 10.49 -12.43
CA THR A 13 5.49 9.12 -12.16
C THR A 13 4.86 9.00 -10.78
N VAL A 14 5.47 9.64 -9.77
CA VAL A 14 4.89 9.71 -8.42
C VAL A 14 3.54 10.46 -8.44
N ILE A 15 3.47 11.62 -9.10
CA ILE A 15 2.22 12.37 -9.26
C ILE A 15 1.14 11.51 -9.92
N LEU A 16 1.49 10.82 -11.00
CA LEU A 16 0.56 9.93 -11.70
C LEU A 16 0.05 8.81 -10.79
N GLY A 17 0.94 8.20 -9.99
CA GLY A 17 0.57 7.19 -8.99
C GLY A 17 -0.44 7.74 -7.97
N ILE A 18 -0.22 8.95 -7.46
CA ILE A 18 -1.15 9.62 -6.54
C ILE A 18 -2.51 9.85 -7.21
N LEU A 19 -2.53 10.33 -8.46
CA LEU A 19 -3.77 10.58 -9.19
C LEU A 19 -4.57 9.28 -9.42
N ILE A 20 -3.90 8.18 -9.73
CA ILE A 20 -4.52 6.85 -9.87
C ILE A 20 -5.10 6.40 -8.52
N PHE A 21 -4.34 6.57 -7.43
CA PHE A 21 -4.80 6.22 -6.09
C PHE A 21 -6.02 7.04 -5.66
N LEU A 22 -6.05 8.34 -5.94
CA LEU A 22 -7.23 9.19 -5.65
C LEU A 22 -8.46 8.77 -6.46
N LYS A 23 -8.28 8.39 -7.72
CA LYS A 23 -9.35 7.79 -8.54
C LYS A 23 -9.86 6.48 -7.92
N PHE A 24 -8.95 5.62 -7.47
CA PHE A 24 -9.31 4.38 -6.76
C PHE A 24 -10.12 4.67 -5.49
N CYS A 25 -9.68 5.62 -4.65
CA CYS A 25 -10.40 6.03 -3.44
C CYS A 25 -11.79 6.58 -3.76
N THR A 26 -11.92 7.37 -4.82
CA THR A 26 -13.21 7.91 -5.27
C THR A 26 -14.14 6.80 -5.79
N TRP A 27 -13.59 5.81 -6.48
CA TRP A 27 -14.32 4.63 -6.92
C TRP A 27 -14.77 3.76 -5.74
N ALA A 28 -13.93 3.58 -4.72
CA ALA A 28 -14.22 2.79 -3.53
C ALA A 28 -15.44 3.32 -2.75
N LYS A 29 -15.68 4.64 -2.75
CA LYS A 29 -16.88 5.26 -2.13
C LYS A 29 -18.21 4.73 -2.67
N LYS A 30 -18.24 4.15 -3.87
CA LYS A 30 -19.46 3.59 -4.47
C LYS A 30 -19.90 2.28 -3.82
N PHE A 31 -19.04 1.67 -3.02
CA PHE A 31 -19.31 0.41 -2.34
C PHE A 31 -19.73 0.67 -0.91
N GLN A 32 -20.45 -0.30 -0.33
CA GLN A 32 -20.79 -0.30 1.07
C GLN A 32 -20.25 -1.54 1.75
N LEU A 33 -19.60 -1.38 2.90
CA LEU A 33 -19.13 -2.46 3.75
C LEU A 33 -19.84 -2.43 5.10
N SER A 34 -20.01 -3.60 5.73
CA SER A 34 -20.51 -3.65 7.09
C SER A 34 -19.50 -3.04 8.06
N ALA A 35 -20.00 -2.46 9.16
CA ALA A 35 -19.15 -1.92 10.22
C ALA A 35 -18.16 -2.98 10.77
N GLY A 36 -18.61 -4.24 10.88
CA GLY A 36 -17.79 -5.38 11.29
C GLY A 36 -16.59 -5.63 10.37
N ILE A 37 -16.78 -5.67 9.05
CA ILE A 37 -15.67 -5.90 8.09
C ILE A 37 -14.65 -4.75 8.17
N LYS A 38 -15.12 -3.50 8.20
CA LYS A 38 -14.22 -2.34 8.34
C LYS A 38 -13.38 -2.42 9.61
N LYS A 39 -14.01 -2.74 10.75
CA LYS A 39 -13.33 -2.90 12.04
C LYS A 39 -12.23 -3.97 11.98
N ILE A 40 -12.52 -5.11 11.36
CA ILE A 40 -11.52 -6.18 11.18
C ILE A 40 -10.33 -5.67 10.36
N ILE A 41 -10.58 -5.00 9.23
CA ILE A 41 -9.50 -4.47 8.38
C ILE A 41 -8.66 -3.43 9.13
N TYR A 42 -9.28 -2.56 9.94
CA TYR A 42 -8.55 -1.58 10.73
C TYR A 42 -7.67 -2.23 11.81
N ILE A 43 -8.19 -3.24 12.51
CA ILE A 43 -7.41 -4.00 13.51
C ILE A 43 -6.25 -4.73 12.82
N LEU A 44 -6.53 -5.43 11.72
CA LEU A 44 -5.50 -6.12 10.94
C LEU A 44 -4.45 -5.15 10.39
N THR A 45 -4.83 -3.91 10.06
CA THR A 45 -3.87 -2.88 9.65
C THR A 45 -2.98 -2.46 10.81
N GLY A 46 -3.55 -2.25 12.01
CA GLY A 46 -2.76 -1.96 13.22
C GLY A 46 -1.74 -3.06 13.54
N VAL A 47 -2.16 -4.32 13.49
CA VAL A 47 -1.26 -5.49 13.66
C VAL A 47 -0.27 -5.60 12.49
N GLY A 48 -0.75 -5.39 11.27
CA GLY A 48 0.01 -5.46 10.04
C GLY A 48 1.16 -4.47 10.02
N LEU A 49 1.01 -3.27 10.58
CA LEU A 49 2.10 -2.29 10.71
C LEU A 49 3.34 -2.87 11.41
N ILE A 50 3.16 -3.71 12.43
CA ILE A 50 4.28 -4.40 13.08
C ILE A 50 4.93 -5.37 12.10
N GLY A 51 4.13 -6.21 11.43
CA GLY A 51 4.60 -7.17 10.44
C GLY A 51 5.33 -6.52 9.26
N PHE A 52 4.79 -5.43 8.71
CA PHE A 52 5.40 -4.71 7.59
C PHE A 52 6.73 -4.06 7.99
N ASN A 53 6.85 -3.51 9.20
CA ASN A 53 8.11 -2.96 9.69
C ASN A 53 9.17 -4.05 9.94
N VAL A 54 8.77 -5.20 10.50
CA VAL A 54 9.66 -6.35 10.62
C VAL A 54 10.12 -6.82 9.24
N TYR A 55 9.20 -6.94 8.29
CA TYR A 55 9.53 -7.43 6.96
C TYR A 55 10.42 -6.45 6.18
N TYR A 56 10.17 -5.15 6.34
CA TYR A 56 11.02 -4.09 5.83
C TYR A 56 12.43 -4.16 6.44
N SER A 57 12.56 -4.38 7.75
CA SER A 57 13.87 -4.58 8.39
C SER A 57 14.61 -5.80 7.83
N MET A 58 13.90 -6.90 7.55
CA MET A 58 14.50 -8.08 6.91
C MET A 58 14.99 -7.76 5.49
N GLY A 59 14.21 -7.01 4.71
CA GLY A 59 14.61 -6.54 3.39
C GLY A 59 15.89 -5.70 3.42
N ASN A 60 15.99 -4.75 4.34
CA ASN A 60 17.20 -3.93 4.48
C ASN A 60 18.43 -4.76 4.87
N LYS A 61 18.26 -5.76 5.74
CA LYS A 61 19.35 -6.68 6.12
C LYS A 61 19.80 -7.53 4.92
N ALA A 62 18.86 -8.03 4.11
CA ALA A 62 19.16 -8.80 2.91
C ALA A 62 19.93 -7.97 1.87
N ILE A 63 19.52 -6.72 1.63
CA ILE A 63 20.26 -5.79 0.76
C ILE A 63 21.69 -5.58 1.30
N GLY A 64 21.84 -5.30 2.60
CA GLY A 64 23.15 -5.02 3.19
C GLY A 64 24.10 -6.22 3.23
N ALA A 65 23.58 -7.44 3.36
CA ALA A 65 24.39 -8.66 3.50
C ALA A 65 24.77 -9.30 2.16
N SER A 66 23.84 -9.33 1.19
CA SER A 66 23.99 -10.09 -0.05
C SER A 66 23.61 -9.31 -1.31
N GLY A 67 23.24 -8.03 -1.19
CA GLY A 67 22.71 -7.26 -2.32
C GLY A 67 21.37 -7.79 -2.83
N ASP A 68 20.65 -8.58 -2.03
CA ASP A 68 19.38 -9.18 -2.42
C ASP A 68 18.22 -8.18 -2.24
N TYR A 69 17.79 -7.61 -3.37
CA TYR A 69 16.63 -6.71 -3.45
C TYR A 69 15.28 -7.44 -3.53
N GLY A 70 15.26 -8.77 -3.69
CA GLY A 70 14.04 -9.56 -3.81
C GLY A 70 13.17 -9.46 -2.57
N VAL A 71 13.78 -9.61 -1.38
CA VAL A 71 13.08 -9.50 -0.10
C VAL A 71 12.50 -8.09 0.10
N ALA A 72 13.27 -7.05 -0.20
CA ALA A 72 12.81 -5.67 -0.10
C ALA A 72 11.70 -5.33 -1.10
N THR A 73 11.81 -5.82 -2.33
CA THR A 73 10.78 -5.66 -3.36
C THR A 73 9.48 -6.35 -2.95
N ASN A 74 9.57 -7.55 -2.39
CA ASN A 74 8.38 -8.26 -1.90
C ASN A 74 7.74 -7.54 -0.70
N ALA A 75 8.55 -7.04 0.24
CA ALA A 75 8.04 -6.25 1.36
C ALA A 75 7.30 -4.98 0.88
N LEU A 76 7.81 -4.30 -0.14
CA LEU A 76 7.15 -3.16 -0.77
C LEU A 76 5.82 -3.58 -1.43
N LEU A 77 5.82 -4.64 -2.23
CA LEU A 77 4.62 -5.10 -2.95
C LEU A 77 3.50 -5.52 -2.00
N VAL A 78 3.82 -6.30 -0.97
CA VAL A 78 2.83 -6.74 0.03
C VAL A 78 2.26 -5.54 0.78
N SER A 79 3.11 -4.58 1.17
CA SER A 79 2.67 -3.35 1.83
C SER A 79 1.76 -2.51 0.92
N LEU A 80 2.12 -2.39 -0.37
CA LEU A 80 1.33 -1.66 -1.35
C LEU A 80 -0.06 -2.28 -1.53
N ILE A 81 -0.14 -3.60 -1.69
CA ILE A 81 -1.41 -4.33 -1.78
C ILE A 81 -2.26 -4.07 -0.54
N TRP A 82 -1.67 -4.12 0.66
CA TRP A 82 -2.40 -3.86 1.90
C TRP A 82 -2.92 -2.42 1.99
N VAL A 83 -2.14 -1.44 1.54
CA VAL A 83 -2.59 -0.03 1.46
C VAL A 83 -3.86 0.10 0.61
N PHE A 84 -3.96 -0.61 -0.52
CA PHE A 84 -5.19 -0.61 -1.33
C PHE A 84 -6.37 -1.26 -0.61
N ILE A 85 -6.16 -2.37 0.11
CA ILE A 85 -7.21 -3.03 0.91
C ILE A 85 -7.71 -2.10 2.02
N PHE A 86 -6.80 -1.49 2.77
CA PHE A 86 -7.13 -0.55 3.83
C PHE A 86 -7.85 0.69 3.29
N ALA A 87 -7.33 1.30 2.21
CA ALA A 87 -7.93 2.47 1.59
C ALA A 87 -9.34 2.14 1.06
N PHE A 88 -9.56 0.97 0.47
CA PHE A 88 -10.90 0.54 0.08
C PHE A 88 -11.85 0.49 1.27
N ALA A 89 -11.44 -0.15 2.37
CA ALA A 89 -12.26 -0.26 3.58
C ALA A 89 -12.56 1.09 4.22
N LEU A 90 -11.58 2.00 4.19
CA LEU A 90 -11.69 3.37 4.70
C LEU A 90 -12.68 4.20 3.89
N MET A 91 -12.61 4.09 2.56
CA MET A 91 -13.34 4.96 1.64
C MET A 91 -14.74 4.44 1.28
N ALA A 92 -14.97 3.12 1.31
CA ALA A 92 -16.31 2.56 1.12
C ALA A 92 -17.26 3.12 2.18
N GLU A 93 -18.54 3.30 1.85
CA GLU A 93 -19.56 3.73 2.80
C GLU A 93 -19.86 2.63 3.83
N THR A 94 -20.34 3.01 5.01
CA THR A 94 -20.79 2.01 6.00
C THR A 94 -22.25 1.67 5.70
N LYS A 95 -22.56 0.38 5.54
CA LYS A 95 -23.95 -0.09 5.44
C LYS A 95 -24.69 0.33 6.71
N SER A 96 -25.81 1.04 6.55
CA SER A 96 -26.79 1.23 7.61
C SER A 96 -27.36 -0.14 7.96
N GLU A 97 -27.14 -0.57 9.21
CA GLU A 97 -27.69 -1.81 9.76
C GLU A 97 -29.23 -1.77 9.83
#